data_AF-A0A840KCP2-F1
#
_entry.id   AF-A0A840KCP2-F1
#
_cell.length_a   1.000
_cell.length_b   1.000
_cell.length_c   1.000
_cell.angle_alpha   90.00
_cell.angle_beta   90.00
_cell.angle_gamma   90.00
#
_symmetry.space_group_name_H-M   'P 1'
#
loop_
_entity.id
_entity.type
_entity.pdbx_description
1 polymer ?
#
loop_
_entity_poly.entity_id
_entity_poly.type
_entity_poly.pdbx_seq_one_letter_code
_entity_poly.pdbx_strand_id
1 'polypeptide(L)' 'MLTDQEMQVIAERFIRRIVSKHIEPMLYNDIIKKPYGNIYSFNSKEYILTGDFNKSLMGGGLF' A
#
# COMPACT_ATOMS: atom_id res chain seq x y z
N MET A 1 -4.58 -18.59 -13.12
CA MET A 1 -4.00 -17.26 -12.86
C MET A 1 -4.89 -16.60 -11.81
N LEU A 2 -4.31 -15.91 -10.83
CA LEU A 2 -5.12 -15.25 -9.80
C LEU A 2 -5.98 -14.15 -10.43
N THR A 3 -7.16 -13.96 -9.87
CA THR A 3 -8.03 -12.83 -10.19
C THR A 3 -7.46 -11.53 -9.61
N ASP A 4 -7.92 -10.39 -10.13
CA ASP A 4 -7.56 -9.08 -9.58
C ASP A 4 -7.91 -8.95 -8.09
N GLN A 5 -9.04 -9.54 -7.68
CA GLN A 5 -9.47 -9.54 -6.28
C GLN A 5 -8.55 -10.40 -5.40
N GLU A 6 -8.15 -11.59 -5.85
CA GLU A 6 -7.21 -12.44 -5.12
C GLU A 6 -5.84 -11.79 -4.97
N MET A 7 -5.33 -11.15 -6.03
CA MET A 7 -4.07 -10.40 -5.98
C MET A 7 -4.15 -9.21 -5.02
N GLN A 8 -5.28 -8.50 -5.00
CA GLN A 8 -5.49 -7.39 -4.07
C GLN A 8 -5.51 -7.86 -2.62
N VAL A 9 -6.22 -8.96 -2.30
CA VAL A 9 -6.24 -9.54 -0.95
C VAL A 9 -4.83 -9.95 -0.49
N ILE A 10 -4.00 -10.49 -1.40
CA ILE A 10 -2.61 -10.81 -1.11
C ILE A 10 -1.81 -9.54 -0.78
N ALA A 11 -1.98 -8.48 -1.57
CA ALA A 11 -1.31 -7.20 -1.34
C ALA A 11 -1.69 -6.61 0.03
N GLU A 12 -2.98 -6.56 0.36
CA GLU A 12 -3.49 -6.06 1.65
C GLU A 12 -2.91 -6.85 2.84
N ARG A 13 -2.88 -8.18 2.74
CA ARG A 13 -2.29 -9.05 3.76
C ARG A 13 -0.79 -8.83 3.92
N PHE A 14 -0.07 -8.70 2.81
CA PHE A 14 1.37 -8.44 2.82
C PHE A 14 1.68 -7.10 3.47
N ILE A 15 0.96 -6.04 3.10
CA ILE A 15 1.16 -4.70 3.65
C ILE A 15 0.86 -4.68 5.14
N ARG A 16 -0.24 -5.33 5.58
CA ARG A 16 -0.55 -5.43 7.01
C ARG A 16 0.56 -6.12 7.81
N ARG A 17 1.28 -7.07 7.21
CA ARG A 17 2.42 -7.75 7.83
C ARG A 17 3.64 -6.85 8.01
N ILE A 18 3.93 -5.94 7.08
CA ILE A 18 5.14 -5.11 7.09
C ILE A 18 4.95 -3.75 7.78
N VAL A 19 3.72 -3.22 7.80
CA VAL A 19 3.41 -1.94 8.44
C VAL A 19 3.19 -2.13 9.93
N SER A 20 3.66 -1.18 10.75
CA SER A 20 3.41 -1.15 12.21
C SER A 20 1.93 -1.33 12.53
N LYS A 21 1.62 -2.16 13.53
CA LYS A 21 0.23 -2.47 13.95
C LYS A 21 -0.59 -1.22 14.33
N HIS A 22 0.07 -0.13 14.72
CA HIS A 22 -0.57 1.13 15.10
C HIS A 22 -0.89 2.05 13.92
N ILE A 23 -0.44 1.70 12.72
CA ILE A 23 -0.72 2.45 11.49
C ILE A 23 -1.69 1.63 10.65
N GLU A 24 -2.78 2.26 10.21
CA GLU A 24 -3.70 1.68 9.22
C GLU A 24 -3.15 1.96 7.82
N PRO A 25 -2.68 0.94 7.08
CA PRO A 25 -2.23 1.13 5.70
C PRO A 25 -3.41 1.12 4.73
N MET A 26 -3.24 1.75 3.58
CA MET A 26 -4.22 1.76 2.50
C MET A 26 -3.49 1.72 1.15
N LEU A 27 -4.04 0.94 0.23
CA LEU A 27 -3.61 0.90 -1.16
C LEU A 27 -4.05 2.16 -1.90
N TYR A 28 -3.23 2.64 -2.82
CA TYR A 28 -3.69 3.59 -3.83
C TYR A 28 -4.52 2.87 -4.91
N ASN A 29 -5.37 3.63 -5.59
CA ASN A 29 -6.24 3.09 -6.65
C ASN A 29 -5.52 2.91 -8.00
N ASP A 30 -4.28 3.37 -8.14
CA ASP A 30 -3.48 3.39 -9.37
C ASP A 30 -2.69 2.09 -9.59
N ILE A 31 -3.41 0.96 -9.65
CA ILE A 31 -2.81 -0.36 -9.83
C ILE A 31 -2.17 -0.50 -11.23
N ILE A 32 -0.89 -0.86 -11.28
CA ILE A 32 -0.20 -1.16 -12.56
C ILE A 32 -0.30 -2.66 -12.83
N LYS A 33 -1.12 -3.03 -13.82
CA LYS A 33 -1.29 -4.44 -14.22
C LYS A 33 -0.15 -4.92 -15.12
N LYS A 34 0.39 -6.11 -14.86
CA LYS A 34 1.38 -6.79 -15.72
C LYS A 34 0.95 -8.24 -16.01
N PRO A 35 1.45 -8.85 -17.10
CA PRO A 35 1.16 -10.26 -17.42
C PRO A 35 1.61 -11.26 -16.35
N TYR A 36 2.46 -10.85 -15.41
CA TYR A 36 3.03 -11.68 -14.35
C TYR A 36 2.65 -11.22 -12.93
N GLY A 37 1.72 -10.26 -12.80
CA GLY A 37 1.25 -9.76 -11.52
C GLY A 37 0.94 -8.26 -11.52
N ASN A 38 0.28 -7.80 -10.47
CA ASN A 38 -0.07 -6.39 -10.30
C ASN A 38 0.92 -5.71 -9.35
N ILE A 39 1.29 -4.47 -9.65
CA ILE A 39 2.07 -3.62 -8.76
C ILE A 39 1.09 -2.72 -8.00
N TYR A 40 1.15 -2.79 -6.68
CA TYR A 40 0.33 -2.01 -5.76
C TYR A 40 1.20 -1.04 -4.98
N SER A 41 0.85 0.24 -5.03
CA SER A 41 1.41 1.27 -4.17
C SER A 41 0.56 1.41 -2.91
N PHE A 42 1.18 1.77 -1.78
CA PHE A 42 0.45 1.96 -0.53
C PHE A 42 1.11 3.03 0.34
N ASN A 43 0.33 3.56 1.28
CA ASN A 43 0.82 4.45 2.32
C ASN A 43 -0.07 4.31 3.58
N SER A 44 0.10 5.15 4.60
CA SER A 44 -0.87 5.24 5.68
C SER A 44 -2.18 5.80 5.12
N LYS A 45 -3.29 5.28 5.61
CA LYS A 45 -4.62 5.79 5.26
C LYS A 45 -4.76 7.26 5.63
N GLU A 46 -4.19 7.67 6.75
CA GLU A 46 -4.20 9.07 7.18
C GLU A 46 -3.52 9.96 6.14
N TYR A 47 -2.32 9.62 5.67
CA TYR A 47 -1.64 10.37 4.60
C TYR A 47 -2.45 10.42 3.31
N ILE A 48 -3.03 9.29 2.88
CA ILE A 48 -3.82 9.23 1.64
C ILE A 48 -5.04 10.14 1.72
N LEU A 49 -5.69 10.24 2.88
CA LEU A 49 -6.91 11.01 3.06
C LEU A 49 -6.66 12.50 3.35
N THR A 50 -5.59 12.83 4.09
CA THR A 50 -5.35 14.20 4.57
C THR A 50 -4.22 14.91 3.82
N GLY A 51 -3.32 14.18 3.18
CA GLY A 51 -2.08 14.71 2.64
C GLY A 51 -1.04 15.11 3.69
N ASP A 52 -1.24 14.81 4.98
CA ASP A 52 -0.28 15.14 6.04
C ASP A 52 0.98 14.30 5.90
N PHE A 53 2.04 14.91 5.36
CA PHE A 53 3.32 14.27 5.11
C PHE A 53 3.95 13.64 6.36
N ASN A 54 3.66 14.14 7.57
CA ASN A 54 4.15 13.54 8.81
C ASN A 54 3.57 12.14 9.08
N LYS A 55 2.49 11.79 8.38
CA LYS A 55 1.83 10.49 8.46
C LYS A 55 2.27 9.56 7.34
N SER A 56 3.11 10.01 6.41
CA SER A 56 3.63 9.18 5.33
C SER A 56 4.47 8.01 5.90
N LEU A 57 4.23 6.82 5.36
CA LEU A 57 5.07 5.63 5.53
C LEU A 57 6.36 5.72 4.71
N MET A 58 6.41 6.59 3.70
CA MET A 58 7.68 6.95 3.07
C MET A 58 8.41 7.88 4.02
N GLY A 59 9.28 7.30 4.84
CA GLY A 59 10.10 8.04 5.79
C GLY A 59 10.89 9.13 5.07
N GLY A 60 10.81 10.35 5.59
CA GLY A 60 11.77 11.40 5.28
C GLY A 60 13.16 10.93 5.69
N GLY A 61 13.95 10.49 4.70
CA GLY A 61 15.32 10.07 4.86
C GLY A 61 16.04 10.10 3.52
N LEU A 62 16.77 11.18 3.26
CA LEU A 62 17.98 11.13 2.44
C LEU A 62 18.99 10.28 3.19
N PHE A 63 18.98 8.94 3.05
CA PHE A 63 20.12 8.04 3.28
C PHE A 63 19.91 6.73 2.52
#